data_AF-A0A4U8V037-F1
#
_entry.id   AF-A0A4U8V037-F1
#
_cell.length_a   1.000
_cell.length_b   1.000
_cell.length_c   1.000
_cell.angle_alpha   90.00
_cell.angle_beta   90.00
_cell.angle_gamma   90.00
#
_symmetry.space_group_name_H-M   'P 1'
#
loop_
_entity.id
_entity.type
_entity.pdbx_description
1 polymer ?
#
loop_
_entity_poly.entity_id
_entity_poly.type
_entity_poly.pdbx_seq_one_letter_code
_entity_poly.pdbx_strand_id
1 'polypeptide(L)'
;MAREWRDSGKFPRVTLCDFEIRVLGNVHRHTVQCVLVINMFTEKIFIFLWLWMLLLAFSTAINLLAWTISLSLSSYKQAFIEKSLGVESEDVQKFVDKYLRTDGIFALQMLSSHAGSLMCTCVVQALWRRFLKQSGKLPPTVVASTSDHEEDKNQSWRGDRGGGADVAPKFPISTHFV
;
A
#
# COMPACT_ATOMS: atom_id res chain seq x y z
N MET A 1 -1.41 -0.84 -47.01
CA MET A 1 -2.65 -1.44 -47.55
C MET A 1 -3.64 -1.59 -46.40
N ALA A 2 -4.41 -0.54 -46.10
CA ALA A 2 -5.42 -0.58 -45.04
C ALA A 2 -6.63 -1.35 -45.56
N ARG A 3 -6.78 -2.61 -45.13
CA ARG A 3 -7.99 -3.37 -45.42
C ARG A 3 -9.14 -2.72 -44.63
N GLU A 4 -10.13 -2.16 -45.33
CA GLU A 4 -11.39 -1.76 -44.72
C GLU A 4 -12.05 -3.00 -44.14
N TRP A 5 -12.07 -3.11 -42.81
CA TRP A 5 -12.82 -4.13 -42.08
C TRP A 5 -14.32 -3.83 -42.22
N ARG A 6 -14.93 -4.22 -43.35
CA ARG A 6 -16.39 -4.15 -43.58
C ARG A 6 -17.11 -5.47 -43.30
N ASP A 7 -16.39 -6.52 -42.91
CA ASP A 7 -16.90 -7.90 -42.94
C ASP A 7 -16.96 -8.57 -41.57
N SER A 8 -17.45 -7.86 -40.55
CA SER A 8 -17.99 -8.52 -39.36
C SER A 8 -19.51 -8.45 -39.44
N GLY A 9 -20.15 -9.59 -39.75
CA GLY A 9 -21.62 -9.71 -39.87
C GLY A 9 -22.42 -9.44 -38.59
N LYS A 10 -21.75 -9.06 -37.49
CA LYS A 10 -22.36 -8.54 -36.28
C LYS A 10 -22.34 -7.00 -36.33
N PHE A 11 -23.51 -6.42 -36.58
CA PHE A 11 -23.81 -4.98 -36.64
C PHE A 11 -23.03 -4.17 -37.71
N PRO A 12 -23.63 -3.90 -38.90
CA PRO A 12 -22.98 -3.13 -39.95
C PRO A 12 -22.83 -1.65 -39.57
N ARG A 13 -21.64 -1.07 -39.85
CA ARG A 13 -21.33 0.37 -39.63
C ARG A 13 -22.20 1.31 -40.48
N VAL A 14 -22.76 0.79 -41.57
CA VAL A 14 -23.61 1.51 -42.52
C VAL A 14 -24.88 0.70 -42.73
N THR A 15 -26.06 1.32 -42.54
CA THR A 15 -27.38 0.69 -42.72
C THR A 15 -28.13 1.41 -43.83
N LEU A 16 -28.91 0.67 -44.63
CA LEU A 16 -29.87 1.27 -45.56
C LEU A 16 -31.19 1.48 -44.84
N CYS A 17 -31.74 2.70 -44.87
CA CYS A 17 -33.06 3.01 -44.36
C CYS A 17 -33.98 3.37 -45.53
N ASP A 18 -35.11 2.67 -45.62
CA ASP A 18 -36.14 2.91 -46.63
C ASP A 18 -37.24 3.80 -46.03
N PHE A 19 -37.57 4.88 -46.73
CA PHE A 19 -38.67 5.78 -46.37
C PHE A 19 -39.74 5.75 -47.46
N GLU A 20 -40.99 5.53 -47.06
CA GLU A 20 -42.14 5.54 -47.97
C GLU A 20 -42.84 6.90 -47.89
N ILE A 21 -42.83 7.67 -48.98
CA ILE A 21 -43.50 8.97 -49.07
C ILE A 21 -44.73 8.81 -49.97
N ARG A 22 -45.90 9.25 -49.50
CA ARG A 22 -47.16 9.20 -50.27
C ARG A 22 -47.40 10.55 -50.93
N VAL A 23 -47.44 10.59 -52.27
CA VAL A 23 -47.74 11.81 -53.04
C VAL A 23 -48.80 11.45 -54.10
N LEU A 24 -49.94 12.15 -54.11
CA LEU A 24 -51.03 12.01 -55.09
C LEU A 24 -51.50 10.54 -55.36
N GLY A 25 -51.61 9.72 -54.31
CA GLY A 25 -52.11 8.34 -54.44
C GLY A 25 -51.11 7.31 -54.94
N ASN A 26 -49.86 7.71 -55.24
CA ASN A 26 -48.76 6.80 -55.57
C ASN A 26 -47.73 6.76 -54.42
N VAL A 27 -47.29 5.57 -54.04
CA VAL A 27 -46.26 5.36 -53.00
C VAL A 27 -44.90 5.26 -53.69
N HIS A 28 -44.02 6.22 -53.46
CA HIS A 28 -42.63 6.15 -53.93
C HIS A 28 -41.70 5.81 -52.76
N ARG A 29 -40.86 4.79 -52.96
CA ARG A 29 -39.86 4.34 -51.99
C ARG A 29 -38.52 4.99 -52.30
N HIS A 30 -37.95 5.69 -51.31
CA HIS A 30 -36.60 6.23 -51.40
C HIS A 30 -35.70 5.54 -50.38
N THR A 31 -34.51 5.14 -50.82
CA THR A 31 -33.51 4.46 -49.99
C THR A 31 -32.39 5.44 -49.68
N VAL A 32 -31.99 5.54 -48.41
CA VAL A 32 -30.87 6.40 -47.98
C VAL A 32 -29.85 5.62 -47.17
N GLN A 33 -28.59 6.03 -47.28
CA GLN A 33 -27.49 5.44 -46.53
C GLN A 33 -27.36 6.14 -45.18
N CYS A 34 -27.61 5.42 -44.09
CA CYS A 34 -27.40 5.89 -42.73
C CYS A 34 -26.07 5.34 -42.20
N VAL A 35 -25.30 6.18 -41.52
CA VAL A 35 -24.09 5.75 -40.80
C VAL A 35 -24.45 5.59 -39.34
N LEU A 36 -24.21 4.40 -38.79
CA LEU A 36 -24.47 4.14 -37.39
C LEU A 36 -23.27 4.61 -36.56
N VAL A 37 -23.21 5.92 -36.31
CA VAL A 37 -22.10 6.60 -35.63
C VAL A 37 -21.83 6.00 -34.24
N ILE A 38 -22.87 5.48 -33.57
CA ILE A 38 -22.76 4.80 -32.27
C ILE A 38 -21.89 3.53 -32.32
N ASN A 39 -21.96 2.72 -33.40
CA ASN A 39 -21.15 1.49 -33.53
C ASN A 39 -19.67 1.81 -33.75
N MET A 40 -19.40 2.89 -34.50
CA MET A 40 -18.03 3.37 -34.69
C MET A 40 -17.45 3.94 -33.39
N PHE A 41 -18.28 4.57 -32.56
CA PHE A 41 -17.87 5.08 -31.25
C PHE A 41 -17.50 3.94 -30.29
N THR A 42 -18.33 2.88 -30.22
CA THR A 42 -18.05 1.70 -29.40
C THR A 42 -16.74 1.01 -29.78
N GLU A 43 -16.44 0.92 -31.07
CA GLU A 43 -15.18 0.31 -31.56
C GLU A 43 -13.93 1.05 -31.06
N LYS A 44 -13.97 2.38 -30.98
CA LYS A 44 -12.81 3.18 -30.59
C LYS A 44 -12.67 3.32 -29.07
N ILE A 45 -13.77 3.49 -28.35
CA ILE A 45 -13.74 3.60 -26.88
C ILE A 45 -13.37 2.28 -26.22
N PHE A 46 -13.82 1.13 -26.75
CA PHE A 46 -13.44 -0.17 -26.20
C PHE A 46 -11.93 -0.42 -26.30
N ILE A 47 -11.30 -0.05 -27.42
CA ILE A 47 -9.85 -0.20 -27.58
C ILE A 47 -9.10 0.69 -26.58
N PHE A 48 -9.54 1.93 -26.38
CA PHE A 48 -8.96 2.83 -25.38
C PHE A 48 -9.11 2.28 -23.95
N LEU A 49 -10.32 1.87 -23.56
CA LEU A 49 -10.59 1.30 -22.25
C LEU A 49 -9.84 -0.01 -22.03
N TRP A 50 -9.71 -0.85 -23.05
CA TRP A 50 -8.96 -2.09 -22.97
C TRP A 50 -7.46 -1.84 -22.73
N LEU A 51 -6.85 -0.92 -23.48
CA LEU A 51 -5.46 -0.50 -23.25
C LEU A 51 -5.28 0.11 -21.86
N TRP A 52 -6.20 0.97 -21.43
CA TRP A 52 -6.20 1.57 -20.11
C TRP A 52 -6.27 0.52 -18.99
N MET A 53 -7.17 -0.46 -19.14
CA MET A 53 -7.29 -1.57 -18.18
C MET A 53 -6.04 -2.44 -18.14
N LEU A 54 -5.37 -2.68 -19.28
CA LEU A 54 -4.08 -3.36 -19.30
C LEU A 54 -3.00 -2.56 -18.58
N LEU A 55 -2.94 -1.24 -18.77
CA LEU A 55 -1.99 -0.38 -18.06
C LEU A 55 -2.24 -0.41 -16.55
N LEU A 56 -3.50 -0.24 -16.11
CA LEU A 56 -3.85 -0.33 -14.69
C LEU A 56 -3.55 -1.71 -14.10
N ALA A 57 -3.85 -2.78 -14.84
CA ALA A 57 -3.52 -4.14 -14.42
C ALA A 57 -2.01 -4.33 -14.27
N PHE A 58 -1.22 -3.83 -15.22
CA PHE A 58 0.24 -3.89 -15.17
C PHE A 58 0.82 -3.09 -14.00
N SER A 59 0.37 -1.85 -13.80
CA SER A 59 0.80 -1.03 -12.65
C SER A 59 0.45 -1.69 -11.32
N THR A 60 -0.74 -2.27 -11.20
CA THR A 60 -1.18 -2.99 -10.00
C THR A 60 -0.35 -4.27 -9.79
N ALA A 61 -0.07 -5.01 -10.86
CA ALA A 61 0.76 -6.21 -10.81
C ALA A 61 2.20 -5.89 -10.39
N ILE A 62 2.82 -4.82 -10.93
CA ILE A 62 4.15 -4.38 -10.50
C ILE A 62 4.14 -4.03 -9.02
N ASN A 63 3.14 -3.26 -8.56
CA ASN A 63 3.05 -2.92 -7.15
C ASN A 63 2.92 -4.19 -6.30
N LEU A 64 2.01 -5.09 -6.65
CA LEU A 64 1.84 -6.36 -5.94
C LEU A 64 3.14 -7.19 -5.92
N LEU A 65 3.86 -7.28 -7.03
CA LEU A 65 5.12 -8.00 -7.14
C LEU A 65 6.22 -7.33 -6.30
N ALA A 66 6.36 -6.01 -6.35
CA ALA A 66 7.33 -5.27 -5.56
C ALA A 66 7.11 -5.50 -4.06
N TRP A 67 5.85 -5.42 -3.60
CA TRP A 67 5.48 -5.76 -2.23
C TRP A 67 5.79 -7.24 -1.93
N THR A 68 5.35 -8.17 -2.76
CA THR A 68 5.57 -9.61 -2.55
C THR A 68 7.06 -9.96 -2.46
N ILE A 69 7.91 -9.39 -3.32
CA ILE A 69 9.37 -9.59 -3.28
C ILE A 69 9.96 -8.97 -2.00
N SER A 70 9.53 -7.76 -1.62
CA SER A 70 9.95 -7.13 -0.36
C SER A 70 9.57 -7.96 0.87
N LEU A 71 8.43 -8.63 0.85
CA LEU A 71 7.99 -9.55 1.90
C LEU A 71 8.78 -10.87 1.92
N SER A 72 9.15 -11.36 0.73
CA SER A 72 9.86 -12.64 0.57
C SER A 72 11.33 -12.54 0.95
N LEU A 73 11.95 -11.38 0.79
CA LEU A 73 13.35 -11.15 1.17
C LEU A 73 13.47 -10.92 2.67
N SER A 74 13.64 -12.01 3.44
CA SER A 74 13.90 -11.95 4.88
C SER A 74 15.07 -11.04 5.26
N SER A 75 16.07 -10.86 4.39
CA SER A 75 17.21 -9.99 4.64
C SER A 75 16.82 -8.50 4.76
N TYR A 76 15.85 -8.03 3.97
CA TYR A 76 15.39 -6.64 4.05
C TYR A 76 14.55 -6.40 5.33
N LYS A 77 13.84 -7.44 5.77
CA LYS A 77 13.04 -7.45 7.00
C LYS A 77 13.93 -7.31 8.24
N GLN A 78 15.03 -8.06 8.29
CA GLN A 78 15.98 -8.02 9.40
C GLN A 78 16.72 -6.67 9.45
N ALA A 79 17.24 -6.19 8.32
CA ALA A 79 17.93 -4.90 8.26
C ALA A 79 17.04 -3.72 8.67
N PHE A 80 15.74 -3.75 8.31
CA PHE A 80 14.79 -2.72 8.72
C PHE A 80 14.55 -2.72 10.24
N ILE A 81 14.41 -3.90 10.85
CA ILE A 81 14.15 -4.04 12.28
C ILE A 81 15.41 -3.74 13.10
N GLU A 82 16.58 -4.19 12.67
CA GLU A 82 17.87 -3.86 13.27
C GLU A 82 18.12 -2.35 13.25
N LYS A 83 17.84 -1.69 12.12
CA LYS A 83 17.90 -0.22 12.02
C LYS A 83 16.87 0.47 12.93
N SER A 84 15.68 -0.12 13.09
CA SER A 84 14.61 0.44 13.93
C SER A 84 14.91 0.31 15.42
N LEU A 85 15.58 -0.75 15.86
CA LEU A 85 15.97 -0.97 17.26
C LEU A 85 17.36 -0.45 17.61
N GLY A 86 18.27 -0.32 16.64
CA GLY A 86 19.67 -0.01 16.88
C GLY A 86 20.44 -1.10 17.64
N VAL A 87 19.93 -2.34 17.64
CA VAL A 87 20.51 -3.48 18.37
C VAL A 87 20.67 -4.65 17.41
N GLU A 88 21.88 -5.17 17.31
CA GLU A 88 22.20 -6.39 16.57
C GLU A 88 22.38 -7.52 17.60
N SER A 89 21.41 -8.45 17.67
CA SER A 89 21.48 -9.58 18.61
C SER A 89 20.75 -10.81 18.07
N GLU A 90 21.17 -12.01 18.48
CA GLU A 90 20.47 -13.27 18.17
C GLU A 90 18.99 -13.27 18.62
N ASP A 91 18.66 -12.46 19.61
CA ASP A 91 17.30 -12.31 20.09
C ASP A 91 16.41 -11.57 19.08
N VAL A 92 16.98 -10.70 18.22
CA VAL A 92 16.25 -10.03 17.13
C VAL A 92 15.83 -11.04 16.08
N GLN A 93 16.72 -11.96 15.68
CA GLN A 93 16.35 -13.03 14.74
C GLN A 93 15.23 -13.90 15.29
N LYS A 94 15.30 -14.28 16.58
CA LYS A 94 14.23 -15.04 17.26
C LYS A 94 12.91 -14.27 17.32
N PHE A 95 12.97 -12.96 17.55
CA PHE A 95 11.78 -12.11 17.53
C PHE A 95 11.16 -12.03 16.12
N VAL A 96 11.96 -11.83 15.08
CA VAL A 96 11.48 -11.74 13.70
C VAL A 96 10.84 -13.06 13.25
N ASP A 97 11.55 -14.17 13.40
CA ASP A 97 11.09 -15.47 12.86
C ASP A 97 9.99 -16.12 13.72
N LYS A 98 10.07 -15.99 15.05
CA LYS A 98 9.18 -16.72 15.97
C LYS A 98 8.04 -15.88 16.52
N TYR A 99 8.25 -14.59 16.77
CA TYR A 99 7.25 -13.72 17.39
C TYR A 99 6.46 -12.90 16.36
N LEU A 100 7.15 -12.27 15.41
CA LEU A 100 6.54 -11.41 14.39
C LEU A 100 5.99 -12.20 13.21
N ARG A 101 6.70 -13.25 12.78
CA ARG A 101 6.35 -14.10 11.62
C ARG A 101 6.18 -13.28 10.34
N THR A 102 5.90 -13.95 9.23
CA THR A 102 5.73 -13.27 7.92
C THR A 102 4.60 -12.24 7.93
N ASP A 103 3.49 -12.56 8.59
CA ASP A 103 2.28 -11.72 8.61
C ASP A 103 2.44 -10.46 9.46
N GLY A 104 3.13 -10.55 10.61
CA GLY A 104 3.39 -9.39 11.47
C GLY A 104 4.38 -8.42 10.84
N ILE A 105 5.38 -8.92 10.11
CA ILE A 105 6.30 -8.06 9.35
C ILE A 105 5.56 -7.36 8.21
N PHE A 106 4.65 -8.05 7.53
CA PHE A 106 3.80 -7.42 6.51
C PHE A 106 2.96 -6.30 7.10
N ALA A 107 2.30 -6.53 8.25
CA ALA A 107 1.50 -5.51 8.91
C ALA A 107 2.35 -4.29 9.32
N LEU A 108 3.58 -4.49 9.77
CA LEU A 108 4.51 -3.41 10.11
C LEU A 108 5.00 -2.64 8.87
N GLN A 109 5.27 -3.32 7.76
CA GLN A 109 5.62 -2.66 6.50
C GLN A 109 4.45 -1.84 5.94
N MET A 110 3.23 -2.40 6.00
CA MET A 110 2.00 -1.71 5.62
C MET A 110 1.81 -0.45 6.49
N LEU A 111 1.98 -0.60 7.81
CA LEU A 111 1.93 0.52 8.74
C LEU A 111 3.00 1.57 8.43
N SER A 112 4.24 1.15 8.15
CA SER A 112 5.32 2.07 7.79
C SER A 112 5.05 2.84 6.49
N SER A 113 4.39 2.23 5.51
CA SER A 113 4.06 2.87 4.23
C SER A 113 2.90 3.87 4.34
N HIS A 114 2.00 3.70 5.32
CA HIS A 114 0.80 4.54 5.46
C HIS A 114 0.88 5.54 6.63
N ALA A 115 1.49 5.15 7.75
CA ALA A 115 1.62 5.98 8.96
C ALA A 115 3.03 6.57 9.16
N GLY A 116 3.98 6.21 8.28
CA GLY A 116 5.36 6.68 8.33
C GLY A 116 6.28 5.84 9.22
N SER A 117 7.59 5.99 8.99
CA SER A 117 8.63 5.18 9.64
C SER A 117 8.72 5.40 11.15
N LEU A 118 8.47 6.62 11.63
CA LEU A 118 8.53 6.96 13.07
C LEU A 118 7.46 6.24 13.89
N MET A 119 6.25 6.12 13.37
CA MET A 119 5.18 5.38 14.05
C MET A 119 5.50 3.88 14.08
N CYS A 120 6.09 3.37 12.99
CA CYS A 120 6.52 1.98 12.93
C CYS A 120 7.60 1.66 13.98
N THR A 121 8.60 2.52 14.18
CA THR A 121 9.65 2.28 15.18
C THR A 121 9.09 2.25 16.60
N CYS A 122 8.16 3.14 16.95
CA CYS A 122 7.47 3.13 18.24
C CYS A 122 6.72 1.80 18.48
N VAL A 123 5.98 1.33 17.48
CA VAL A 123 5.25 0.05 17.57
C VAL A 123 6.21 -1.13 17.70
N VAL A 124 7.27 -1.17 16.89
CA VAL A 124 8.30 -2.22 16.95
C VAL A 124 8.99 -2.24 18.32
N GLN A 125 9.31 -1.07 18.88
CA GLN A 125 9.92 -0.97 20.21
C GLN A 125 8.98 -1.46 21.32
N ALA A 126 7.68 -1.14 21.25
CA ALA A 126 6.69 -1.64 22.20
C ALA A 126 6.53 -3.18 22.11
N LEU A 127 6.50 -3.73 20.89
CA LEU A 127 6.44 -5.18 20.66
C LEU A 127 7.70 -5.89 21.18
N TRP A 128 8.88 -5.31 20.97
CA TRP A 128 10.15 -5.83 21.48
C TRP A 128 10.19 -5.88 23.01
N ARG A 129 9.74 -4.82 23.70
CA ARG A 129 9.64 -4.79 25.17
C ARG A 129 8.73 -5.93 25.68
N ARG A 130 7.61 -6.20 24.99
CA ARG A 130 6.71 -7.32 25.33
C ARG A 130 7.36 -8.69 25.12
N PHE A 131 8.12 -8.86 24.04
CA PHE A 131 8.86 -10.09 23.76
C PHE A 131 9.93 -10.39 24.82
N LEU A 132 10.69 -9.37 25.24
CA LEU A 132 11.70 -9.52 26.30
C LEU A 132 11.07 -9.89 27.66
N LYS A 133 9.90 -9.30 27.97
CA LYS A 133 9.12 -9.65 29.18
C LYS A 133 8.68 -11.12 29.17
N GLN A 134 8.23 -11.64 28.02
CA GLN A 134 7.85 -13.04 27.88
C GLN A 134 9.05 -13.99 27.93
N SER A 135 10.20 -13.55 27.43
CA SER A 135 11.44 -14.35 27.41
C SER A 135 12.19 -14.35 28.76
N GLY A 136 11.69 -13.64 29.78
CA GLY A 136 12.32 -13.54 31.11
C GLY A 136 13.66 -12.78 31.11
N LYS A 137 14.02 -12.11 30.01
CA LYS A 137 15.30 -11.41 29.81
C LYS A 137 15.25 -9.92 30.19
N LEU A 138 14.17 -9.45 30.83
CA LEU A 138 13.98 -8.03 31.08
C LEU A 138 14.75 -7.59 32.35
N PRO A 139 15.71 -6.64 32.26
CA PRO A 139 16.20 -5.95 33.45
C PRO A 139 15.07 -5.09 34.05
N PRO A 140 14.97 -4.98 35.39
CA PRO A 140 13.79 -4.45 36.06
C PRO A 140 13.78 -2.91 36.07
N THR A 141 13.87 -2.21 34.94
CA THR A 141 13.66 -0.75 34.89
C THR A 141 13.33 -0.22 33.48
N VAL A 142 12.24 -0.65 32.83
CA VAL A 142 11.69 0.10 31.68
C VAL A 142 10.16 0.00 31.68
N VAL A 143 9.52 0.49 32.73
CA VAL A 143 8.09 0.85 32.72
C VAL A 143 8.03 2.37 32.77
N ALA A 144 8.21 3.03 31.63
CA ALA A 144 7.72 4.39 31.33
C ALA A 144 8.35 4.90 30.03
N SER A 145 7.58 4.83 28.95
CA SER A 145 7.63 5.77 27.81
C SER A 145 6.56 5.33 26.81
N THR A 146 5.31 5.21 27.29
CA THR A 146 4.19 5.69 26.50
C THR A 146 4.17 7.19 26.77
N SER A 147 4.72 7.97 25.84
CA SER A 147 4.32 9.37 25.72
C SER A 147 2.89 9.37 25.19
N ASP A 148 1.96 9.05 26.08
CA ASP A 148 0.62 9.60 26.00
C ASP A 148 0.77 11.12 26.13
N HIS A 149 0.01 11.85 25.31
CA HIS A 149 -0.07 13.30 25.34
C HIS A 149 -0.10 13.84 26.79
N GLU A 150 0.85 14.71 27.10
CA GLU A 150 0.90 15.48 28.35
C GLU A 150 -0.14 16.60 28.28
N GLU A 151 -1.26 16.43 29.00
CA GLU A 151 -2.08 17.54 29.50
C GLU A 151 -2.48 17.28 30.97
N ASP A 152 -1.90 18.11 31.83
CA ASP A 152 -2.38 18.60 33.13
C ASP A 152 -3.01 17.65 34.17
N LYS A 153 -2.30 17.44 35.28
CA LYS A 153 -2.68 18.12 36.55
C LYS A 153 -1.60 18.04 37.64
N ASN A 154 -1.28 19.24 38.09
CA ASN A 154 -0.47 19.68 39.20
C ASN A 154 -0.81 19.04 40.57
N GLN A 155 0.22 18.96 41.42
CA GLN A 155 0.21 18.88 42.89
C GLN A 155 -0.33 17.60 43.55
N SER A 156 0.56 16.84 44.22
CA SER A 156 0.60 16.87 45.69
C SER A 156 1.75 16.03 46.28
N TRP A 157 2.38 16.61 47.30
CA TRP A 157 3.27 16.03 48.33
C TRP A 157 4.80 16.04 48.12
N ARG A 158 5.45 16.27 49.27
CA ARG A 158 6.64 17.07 49.54
C ARG A 158 7.62 16.20 50.33
N GLY A 159 8.91 16.24 50.02
CA GLY A 159 9.98 15.56 50.77
C GLY A 159 10.04 14.05 50.46
N ASP A 160 11.19 13.38 50.40
CA ASP A 160 12.36 13.49 51.27
C ASP A 160 13.58 12.77 50.60
N ARG A 161 14.74 12.87 51.28
CA ARG A 161 16.15 12.56 50.99
C ARG A 161 16.50 11.28 50.20
N GLY A 162 17.66 11.35 49.53
CA GLY A 162 18.72 10.34 49.74
C GLY A 162 19.51 9.88 48.51
N GLY A 163 20.66 10.53 48.28
CA GLY A 163 21.98 9.95 47.96
C GLY A 163 22.15 8.79 46.96
N GLY A 164 22.99 9.02 45.95
CA GLY A 164 23.62 7.95 45.18
C GLY A 164 24.17 8.45 43.86
N ALA A 165 25.44 8.86 43.86
CA ALA A 165 26.21 9.07 42.64
C ALA A 165 26.34 7.76 41.86
N ASP A 166 26.44 7.90 40.53
CA ASP A 166 27.30 7.14 39.61
C ASP A 166 26.63 6.47 38.39
N VAL A 167 27.06 7.02 37.24
CA VAL A 167 27.30 6.41 35.93
C VAL A 167 26.07 6.04 35.08
N ALA A 168 25.67 7.02 34.27
CA ALA A 168 24.85 6.80 33.07
C ALA A 168 25.65 6.03 31.99
N PRO A 169 25.13 4.94 31.41
CA PRO A 169 25.62 4.45 30.15
C PRO A 169 25.09 5.37 29.03
N LYS A 170 25.96 6.26 28.54
CA LYS A 170 25.77 6.93 27.25
C LYS A 170 25.83 5.88 26.15
N PHE A 171 24.69 5.59 25.53
CA PHE A 171 24.68 4.92 24.24
C PHE A 171 24.62 5.97 23.13
N PRO A 172 25.55 5.91 22.15
CA PRO A 172 25.67 6.94 21.13
C PRO A 172 24.50 6.88 20.15
N ILE A 173 23.77 7.99 20.05
CA ILE A 173 22.87 8.27 18.94
C ILE A 173 23.79 8.54 17.75
N SER A 174 23.99 7.55 16.86
CA SER A 174 24.72 7.76 15.62
C SER A 174 23.83 8.52 14.64
N THR A 175 23.92 9.84 14.70
CA THR A 175 23.51 10.75 13.63
C THR A 175 24.49 10.62 12.47
N HIS A 176 24.13 9.86 11.45
CA HIS A 176 24.74 10.02 10.13
C HIS A 176 23.64 10.40 9.12
N PHE A 177 23.53 11.72 8.95
CA PHE A 177 22.81 12.40 7.89
C PHE A 177 23.88 13.10 7.06
N VAL A 178 24.26 12.49 5.94
CA VAL A 178 24.75 13.15 4.71
C VAL A 178 24.26 12.31 3.55
#